data_AF-A0A1C5WLY1-F1
#
_entry.id   AF-A0A1C5WLY1-F1
#
_cell.length_a   1.000
_cell.length_b   1.000
_cell.length_c   1.000
_cell.angle_alpha   90.00
_cell.angle_beta   90.00
_cell.angle_gamma   90.00
#
_symmetry.space_group_name_H-M   'P 1'
#
loop_
_entity.id
_entity.type
_entity.pdbx_description
1 polymer ?
#
loop_
_entity_poly.entity_id
_entity_poly.type
_entity_poly.pdbx_seq_one_letter_code
_entity_poly.pdbx_strand_id
1 'polypeptide(L)'
;MSNRKARAMRHFVKDETVLYHYTSKEHVEKIMSDGFLKLTCSNVLMPDGTAAKEKLCAEYKPVVWLTDSLSSKDMGVDGSFFDKTEIRIIVKKKDSMIKWSDWEPQKTMNTKWKNALCRNCNWESWYISEEPVQMEDILKIENLTTKKTIYQAEKNDNE
;
A
#
# COMPACT_ATOMS: atom_id res chain seq x y z
N MET A 1 18.22 -36.73 24.47
CA MET A 1 16.86 -36.16 24.27
C MET A 1 17.00 -34.78 23.66
N SER A 2 16.93 -34.68 22.33
CA SER A 2 17.04 -33.41 21.60
C SER A 2 15.64 -32.89 21.32
N ASN A 3 15.28 -31.78 21.95
CA ASN A 3 13.94 -31.19 21.89
C ASN A 3 13.76 -30.46 20.54
N ARG A 4 13.66 -31.22 19.44
CA ARG A 4 13.15 -30.76 18.15
C ARG A 4 11.67 -30.46 18.32
N LYS A 5 11.33 -29.26 18.79
CA LYS A 5 10.02 -28.59 18.62
C LYS A 5 9.97 -27.25 19.36
N ALA A 6 11.05 -26.47 19.32
CA ALA A 6 10.94 -25.02 19.48
C ALA A 6 10.34 -24.44 18.19
N ARG A 7 9.03 -24.71 18.05
CA ARG A 7 8.01 -23.94 17.35
C ARG A 7 8.59 -22.70 16.66
N ALA A 8 8.72 -22.77 15.35
CA ALA A 8 9.00 -21.64 14.47
C ALA A 8 7.80 -20.67 14.49
N MET A 9 7.57 -20.03 15.64
CA MET A 9 6.88 -18.75 15.75
C MET A 9 7.96 -17.69 15.64
N ARG A 10 8.58 -17.59 14.46
CA ARG A 10 9.37 -16.41 14.15
C ARG A 10 8.36 -15.29 14.03
N HIS A 11 8.37 -14.42 15.03
CA HIS A 11 7.95 -13.04 14.89
C HIS A 11 8.36 -12.56 13.50
N PHE A 12 7.40 -12.08 12.70
CA PHE A 12 7.72 -11.32 11.50
C PHE A 12 8.51 -10.10 11.98
N VAL A 13 9.83 -10.21 11.94
CA VAL A 13 10.73 -9.08 11.90
C VAL A 13 10.20 -8.19 10.78
N LYS A 14 10.13 -6.88 11.02
CA LYS A 14 9.80 -5.88 9.99
C LYS A 14 10.75 -6.12 8.82
N ASP A 15 10.30 -6.91 7.85
CA ASP A 15 11.15 -7.40 6.78
C ASP A 15 11.29 -6.22 5.83
N GLU A 16 12.45 -5.56 5.85
CA GLU A 16 12.72 -4.37 5.04
C GLU A 16 12.59 -4.65 3.53
N THR A 17 12.39 -5.93 3.16
CA THR A 17 12.22 -6.45 1.81
C THR A 17 10.77 -6.42 1.30
N VAL A 18 9.78 -6.07 2.12
CA VAL A 18 8.36 -6.03 1.70
C VAL A 18 7.66 -4.73 2.08
N LEU A 19 6.61 -4.42 1.31
CA LEU A 19 5.64 -3.36 1.60
C LEU A 19 4.23 -3.91 1.53
N TYR A 20 3.28 -3.17 2.10
CA TYR A 20 1.88 -3.55 2.19
C TYR A 20 1.02 -2.55 1.43
N HIS A 21 -0.02 -3.05 0.78
CA HIS A 21 -1.13 -2.26 0.26
C HIS A 21 -2.43 -2.76 0.89
N TYR A 22 -3.23 -1.83 1.42
CA TYR A 22 -4.53 -2.14 2.01
C TYR A 22 -5.64 -1.72 1.06
N THR A 23 -6.61 -2.61 0.88
CA THR A 23 -7.75 -2.38 -0.03
C THR A 23 -8.98 -3.15 0.43
N SER A 24 -10.07 -3.04 -0.32
CA SER A 24 -11.32 -3.76 -0.03
C SER A 24 -11.44 -5.04 -0.86
N LYS A 25 -12.35 -5.92 -0.46
CA LYS A 25 -12.66 -7.15 -1.20
C LYS A 25 -13.14 -6.86 -2.63
N GLU A 26 -13.93 -5.82 -2.85
CA GLU A 26 -14.43 -5.47 -4.18
C GLU A 26 -13.30 -5.04 -5.12
N HIS A 27 -12.29 -4.35 -4.58
CA HIS A 27 -11.14 -3.93 -5.37
C HIS A 27 -10.18 -5.08 -5.66
N VAL A 28 -10.03 -6.06 -4.76
CA VAL A 28 -9.08 -7.16 -4.96
C VAL A 28 -9.47 -8.04 -6.15
N GLU A 29 -10.76 -8.28 -6.36
CA GLU A 29 -11.25 -9.03 -7.53
C GLU A 29 -10.84 -8.34 -8.84
N LYS A 30 -10.99 -7.01 -8.90
CA LYS A 30 -10.56 -6.23 -10.05
C LYS A 30 -9.04 -6.22 -10.23
N ILE A 31 -8.27 -6.06 -9.15
CA ILE A 31 -6.79 -6.08 -9.20
C ILE A 31 -6.30 -7.41 -9.78
N MET A 32 -6.87 -8.54 -9.33
CA MET A 32 -6.49 -9.86 -9.85
C MET A 32 -6.91 -10.04 -11.31
N SER A 33 -8.05 -9.50 -11.71
CA SER A 33 -8.50 -9.55 -13.13
C SER A 33 -7.66 -8.65 -14.04
N ASP A 34 -7.25 -7.47 -13.58
CA ASP A 34 -6.46 -6.52 -14.35
C ASP A 34 -4.98 -6.92 -14.41
N GLY A 35 -4.49 -7.67 -13.40
CA GLY A 35 -3.12 -8.17 -13.34
C GLY A 35 -2.12 -7.21 -12.66
N PHE A 36 -2.58 -6.11 -12.06
CA PHE A 36 -1.73 -5.13 -11.38
C PHE A 36 -2.50 -4.22 -10.42
N LEU A 37 -1.80 -3.57 -9.48
CA LEU A 37 -2.31 -2.44 -8.70
C LEU A 37 -2.13 -1.18 -9.53
N LYS A 38 -3.25 -0.57 -9.92
CA LYS A 38 -3.28 0.66 -10.72
C LYS A 38 -2.79 1.87 -9.93
N LEU A 39 -2.24 2.84 -10.66
CA LEU A 39 -1.94 4.17 -10.14
C LEU A 39 -3.23 4.89 -9.74
N THR A 40 -3.15 5.69 -8.69
CA THR A 40 -4.24 6.51 -8.16
C THR A 40 -3.74 7.93 -7.86
N CYS A 41 -4.66 8.87 -7.58
CA CYS A 41 -4.29 10.24 -7.23
C CYS A 41 -3.27 10.25 -6.07
N SER A 42 -2.21 11.05 -6.22
CA SER A 42 -1.17 11.20 -5.21
C SER A 42 -1.52 12.17 -4.09
N ASN A 43 -2.68 12.84 -4.16
CA ASN A 43 -3.12 13.84 -3.18
C ASN A 43 -2.09 14.96 -2.93
N VAL A 44 -1.11 15.17 -3.81
CA VAL A 44 -0.12 16.26 -3.67
C VAL A 44 -0.79 17.61 -3.91
N LEU A 45 -1.68 17.68 -4.89
CA LEU A 45 -2.45 18.87 -5.19
C LEU A 45 -3.75 18.88 -4.36
N MET A 46 -4.05 20.06 -3.80
CA MET A 46 -5.31 20.28 -3.09
C MET A 46 -6.45 20.48 -4.11
N PRO A 47 -7.55 19.73 -4.01
CA PRO A 47 -8.74 19.99 -4.81
C PRO A 47 -9.40 21.33 -4.44
N ASP A 48 -10.15 21.92 -5.39
CA ASP A 48 -10.98 23.12 -5.16
C ASP A 48 -12.45 22.91 -5.55
N GLY A 49 -12.85 21.68 -5.89
CA GLY A 49 -14.20 21.31 -6.30
C GLY A 49 -14.52 21.62 -7.77
N THR A 50 -13.62 22.25 -8.52
CA THR A 50 -13.81 22.45 -9.96
C THR A 50 -13.39 21.22 -10.75
N ALA A 51 -14.15 20.86 -11.79
CA ALA A 51 -13.84 19.68 -12.61
C ALA A 51 -12.42 19.73 -13.23
N ALA A 52 -11.96 20.93 -13.60
CA ALA A 52 -10.61 21.12 -14.14
C ALA A 52 -9.53 20.81 -13.08
N LYS A 53 -9.72 21.25 -11.84
CA LYS A 53 -8.77 20.98 -10.76
C LYS A 53 -8.80 19.52 -10.33
N GLU A 54 -9.99 18.91 -10.22
CA GLU A 54 -10.12 17.49 -9.90
C GLU A 54 -9.39 16.60 -10.92
N LYS A 55 -9.57 16.90 -12.21
CA LYS A 55 -8.83 16.20 -13.29
C LYS A 55 -7.32 16.38 -13.13
N LEU A 56 -6.86 17.61 -12.91
CA LEU A 56 -5.44 17.87 -12.68
C LEU A 56 -4.89 17.11 -11.47
N CYS A 57 -5.63 17.07 -10.35
CA CYS A 57 -5.22 16.31 -9.17
C CYS A 57 -5.10 14.80 -9.48
N ALA A 58 -6.06 14.24 -10.21
CA ALA A 58 -6.04 12.83 -10.59
C ALA A 58 -4.86 12.45 -11.51
N GLU A 59 -4.47 13.36 -12.41
CA GLU A 59 -3.40 13.14 -13.40
C GLU A 59 -2.01 13.56 -12.89
N TYR A 60 -1.93 14.37 -11.83
CA TYR A 60 -0.65 14.86 -11.32
C TYR A 60 0.08 13.79 -10.52
N LYS A 61 1.12 13.23 -11.14
CA LYS A 61 2.05 12.28 -10.52
C LYS A 61 1.31 11.14 -9.81
N PRO A 62 0.47 10.36 -10.51
CA PRO A 62 -0.32 9.32 -9.86
C PRO A 62 0.60 8.20 -9.34
N VAL A 63 0.20 7.56 -8.23
CA VAL A 63 1.03 6.59 -7.50
C VAL A 63 0.23 5.39 -7.02
N VAL A 64 0.90 4.28 -6.74
CA VAL A 64 0.40 3.26 -5.81
C VAL A 64 0.87 3.63 -4.40
N TRP A 65 -0.08 3.75 -3.48
CA TRP A 65 0.21 3.95 -2.07
C TRP A 65 0.55 2.63 -1.39
N LEU A 66 1.67 2.62 -0.68
CA LEU A 66 2.23 1.47 0.02
C LEU A 66 2.61 1.87 1.45
N THR A 67 2.84 0.90 2.32
CA THR A 67 3.29 1.15 3.70
C THR A 67 4.23 0.04 4.19
N ASP A 68 5.15 0.36 5.09
CA ASP A 68 5.92 -0.65 5.84
C ASP A 68 5.26 -1.04 7.18
N SER A 69 4.02 -0.58 7.41
CA SER A 69 3.20 -0.92 8.58
C SER A 69 2.36 -2.17 8.33
N LEU A 70 2.38 -3.11 9.28
CA LEU A 70 1.49 -4.28 9.32
C LEU A 70 0.06 -3.96 9.79
N SER A 71 -0.20 -2.70 10.17
CA SER A 71 -1.50 -2.20 10.59
C SER A 71 -2.02 -1.19 9.56
N SER A 72 -3.27 -1.35 9.15
CA SER A 72 -4.03 -0.39 8.33
C SER A 72 -4.50 0.83 9.12
N LYS A 73 -4.45 0.77 10.46
CA LYS A 73 -4.87 1.86 11.33
C LYS A 73 -4.07 3.14 11.02
N ASP A 74 -4.77 4.27 10.96
CA ASP A 74 -4.16 5.59 10.75
C ASP A 74 -3.44 5.69 9.38
N MET A 75 -3.86 4.93 8.37
CA MET A 75 -3.30 5.00 7.00
C MET A 75 -4.05 5.97 6.08
N GLY A 76 -5.03 6.73 6.58
CA GLY A 76 -5.85 7.62 5.74
C GLY A 76 -6.76 6.87 4.75
N VAL A 77 -7.00 5.59 5.01
CA VAL A 77 -7.92 4.73 4.23
C VAL A 77 -9.33 4.68 4.80
N ASP A 78 -9.53 5.31 5.97
CA ASP A 78 -10.81 5.36 6.70
C ASP A 78 -11.80 6.32 6.01
N GLY A 79 -13.08 5.97 6.02
CA GLY A 79 -14.15 6.83 5.48
C GLY A 79 -14.47 6.66 3.99
N SER A 80 -13.88 5.67 3.30
CA SER A 80 -14.38 5.26 1.99
C SER A 80 -15.66 4.42 2.10
N PHE A 81 -16.48 4.41 1.03
CA PHE A 81 -17.71 3.60 0.95
C PHE A 81 -17.46 2.10 1.19
N PHE A 82 -16.26 1.62 0.86
CA PHE A 82 -15.82 0.25 1.09
C PHE A 82 -14.82 0.19 2.26
N ASP A 83 -14.84 -0.90 3.02
CA ASP A 83 -13.85 -1.16 4.07
C ASP A 83 -12.50 -1.54 3.44
N LYS A 84 -11.62 -0.55 3.32
CA LYS A 84 -10.28 -0.73 2.76
C LYS A 84 -9.28 -1.40 3.72
N THR A 85 -9.73 -1.83 4.90
CA THR A 85 -8.88 -2.52 5.88
C THR A 85 -9.02 -4.04 5.81
N GLU A 86 -9.98 -4.54 5.02
CA GLU A 86 -10.30 -5.97 4.93
C GLU A 86 -9.19 -6.78 4.22
N ILE A 87 -8.59 -6.22 3.16
CA ILE A 87 -7.58 -6.93 2.35
C ILE A 87 -6.21 -6.32 2.59
N ARG A 88 -5.22 -7.19 2.80
CA ARG A 88 -3.79 -6.84 2.77
C ARG A 88 -3.10 -7.56 1.61
N ILE A 89 -2.48 -6.77 0.74
CA ILE A 89 -1.59 -7.22 -0.31
C ILE A 89 -0.16 -7.01 0.17
N ILE A 90 0.64 -8.07 0.14
CA ILE A 90 2.07 -8.06 0.48
C ILE A 90 2.85 -8.00 -0.82
N VAL A 91 3.66 -6.97 -0.99
CA VAL A 91 4.40 -6.65 -2.20
C VAL A 91 5.90 -6.72 -1.93
N LYS A 92 6.67 -7.28 -2.86
CA LYS A 92 8.13 -7.22 -2.83
C LYS A 92 8.58 -5.77 -2.98
N LYS A 93 9.36 -5.27 -2.03
CA LYS A 93 9.91 -3.92 -2.11
C LYS A 93 10.94 -3.85 -3.24
N LYS A 94 10.85 -2.79 -4.06
CA LYS A 94 11.81 -2.45 -5.12
C LYS A 94 12.49 -1.13 -4.80
N ASP A 95 13.67 -0.91 -5.38
CA ASP A 95 14.41 0.35 -5.23
C ASP A 95 13.65 1.56 -5.82
N SER A 96 12.76 1.32 -6.79
CA SER A 96 11.87 2.34 -7.36
C SER A 96 10.75 2.79 -6.41
N MET A 97 10.52 2.09 -5.30
CA MET A 97 9.51 2.44 -4.31
C MET A 97 10.09 3.40 -3.27
N ILE A 98 9.60 4.63 -3.28
CA ILE A 98 10.21 5.75 -2.57
C ILE A 98 9.46 5.98 -1.25
N LYS A 99 10.19 6.23 -0.17
CA LYS A 99 9.58 6.66 1.10
C LYS A 99 8.87 8.00 0.89
N TRP A 100 7.64 8.15 1.38
CA TRP A 100 6.86 9.37 1.13
C TRP A 100 7.59 10.64 1.63
N SER A 101 8.29 10.57 2.76
CA SER A 101 9.11 11.67 3.30
C SER A 101 10.20 12.16 2.35
N ASP A 102 10.68 11.28 1.47
CA ASP A 102 11.83 11.54 0.60
C ASP A 102 11.38 11.91 -0.82
N TRP A 103 10.13 11.60 -1.17
CA TRP A 103 9.56 11.86 -2.48
C TRP A 103 9.45 13.37 -2.76
N GLU A 104 10.14 13.86 -3.80
CA GLU A 104 10.26 15.30 -4.11
C GLU A 104 8.91 16.03 -4.25
N PRO A 105 7.89 15.48 -4.96
CA PRO A 105 6.61 16.16 -5.11
C PRO A 105 5.95 16.59 -3.80
N GLN A 106 6.02 15.77 -2.73
CA GLN A 106 5.38 16.16 -1.46
C GLN A 106 6.05 17.36 -0.78
N LYS A 107 7.33 17.64 -1.07
CA LYS A 107 8.05 18.79 -0.52
C LYS A 107 7.49 20.12 -1.03
N THR A 108 6.83 20.10 -2.18
CA THR A 108 6.20 21.28 -2.80
C THR A 108 4.72 21.46 -2.42
N MET A 109 4.17 20.56 -1.60
CA MET A 109 2.77 20.64 -1.18
C MET A 109 2.46 21.91 -0.40
N ASN A 110 1.24 22.43 -0.57
CA ASN A 110 0.71 23.45 0.31
C ASN A 110 0.75 22.95 1.77
N THR A 111 1.34 23.74 2.68
CA THR A 111 1.56 23.33 4.07
C THR A 111 0.26 22.98 4.81
N LYS A 112 -0.82 23.73 4.60
CA LYS A 112 -2.12 23.43 5.25
C LYS A 112 -2.68 22.10 4.74
N TRP A 113 -2.56 21.85 3.44
CA TRP A 113 -3.02 20.61 2.84
C TRP A 113 -2.19 19.41 3.29
N LYS A 114 -0.86 19.53 3.29
CA LYS A 114 0.04 18.49 3.82
C LYS A 114 -0.28 18.17 5.28
N ASN A 115 -0.47 19.19 6.11
CA ASN A 115 -0.87 18.99 7.51
C ASN A 115 -2.22 18.28 7.63
N ALA A 116 -3.20 18.60 6.78
CA ALA A 116 -4.49 17.93 6.76
C ALA A 116 -4.37 16.47 6.33
N LEU A 117 -3.63 16.18 5.25
CA LEU A 117 -3.39 14.82 4.75
C LEU A 117 -2.69 13.94 5.79
N CYS A 118 -1.69 14.48 6.49
CA CYS A 118 -0.91 13.74 7.48
C CYS A 118 -1.56 13.67 8.86
N ARG A 119 -2.63 14.45 9.12
CA ARG A 119 -3.21 14.57 10.45
C ARG A 119 -3.75 13.23 10.91
N ASN A 120 -3.35 12.81 12.11
CA ASN A 120 -3.72 11.53 12.72
C ASN A 120 -3.39 10.32 11.83
N CYS A 121 -2.47 10.47 10.87
CA CYS A 121 -2.02 9.37 10.04
C CYS A 121 -0.58 8.99 10.40
N ASN A 122 -0.23 7.72 10.29
CA ASN A 122 1.15 7.24 10.38
C ASN A 122 1.84 7.37 9.02
N TRP A 123 1.98 8.62 8.56
CA TRP A 123 2.57 8.96 7.26
C TRP A 123 4.06 8.61 7.16
N GLU A 124 4.75 8.49 8.30
CA GLU A 124 6.13 8.00 8.37
C GLU A 124 6.27 6.55 7.91
N SER A 125 5.17 5.79 7.82
CA SER A 125 5.18 4.45 7.25
C SER A 125 5.00 4.43 5.73
N TRP A 126 4.53 5.53 5.13
CA TRP A 126 4.10 5.56 3.74
C TRP A 126 5.27 5.44 2.75
N TYR A 127 5.00 4.71 1.69
CA TYR A 127 5.80 4.58 0.49
C TYR A 127 4.91 4.83 -0.73
N ILE A 128 5.54 5.23 -1.83
CA ILE A 128 4.88 5.41 -3.12
C ILE A 128 5.62 4.60 -4.19
N SER A 129 4.87 4.08 -5.15
CA SER A 129 5.39 3.64 -6.45
C SER A 129 4.82 4.55 -7.52
N GLU A 130 5.66 5.17 -8.34
CA GLU A 130 5.23 5.93 -9.53
C GLU A 130 4.86 5.00 -10.71
N GLU A 131 5.04 3.69 -10.54
CA GLU A 131 4.70 2.64 -11.50
C GLU A 131 3.61 1.70 -10.94
N PRO A 132 2.74 1.12 -11.80
CA PRO A 132 1.82 0.07 -11.35
C PRO A 132 2.57 -1.12 -10.76
N VAL A 133 2.09 -1.67 -9.66
CA VAL A 133 2.66 -2.88 -9.07
C VAL A 133 2.08 -4.10 -9.77
N GLN A 134 2.90 -4.85 -10.49
CA GLN A 134 2.47 -6.02 -11.24
C GLN A 134 2.15 -7.20 -10.31
N MET A 135 1.27 -8.11 -10.72
CA MET A 135 0.95 -9.32 -9.92
C MET A 135 2.20 -10.17 -9.61
N GLU A 136 3.22 -10.17 -10.49
CA GLU A 136 4.51 -10.85 -10.26
C GLU A 136 5.28 -10.30 -9.04
N ASP A 137 5.04 -9.06 -8.65
CA ASP A 137 5.65 -8.44 -7.47
C ASP A 137 4.83 -8.67 -6.20
N ILE A 138 3.63 -9.25 -6.32
CA ILE A 138 2.78 -9.57 -5.18
C ILE A 138 3.19 -10.94 -4.65
N LEU A 139 3.53 -10.98 -3.37
CA LEU A 139 3.93 -12.22 -2.69
C LEU A 139 2.73 -12.95 -2.09
N LYS A 140 1.74 -12.18 -1.62
CA LYS A 140 0.56 -12.71 -0.93
C LYS A 140 -0.59 -11.71 -0.92
N ILE A 141 -1.82 -12.23 -0.97
CA ILE A 141 -3.04 -11.46 -0.72
C ILE A 141 -3.83 -12.18 0.38
N GLU A 142 -4.20 -11.45 1.42
CA GLU A 142 -4.92 -11.96 2.59
C GLU A 142 -6.21 -11.17 2.82
N ASN A 143 -7.28 -11.89 3.12
CA ASN A 143 -8.47 -11.32 3.73
C ASN A 143 -8.32 -11.41 5.25
N LEU A 144 -8.14 -10.26 5.90
CA LEU A 144 -7.84 -10.17 7.33
C LEU A 144 -9.05 -10.49 8.21
N THR A 145 -10.27 -10.22 7.72
CA THR A 145 -11.53 -10.53 8.41
C THR A 145 -11.77 -12.03 8.49
N THR A 146 -11.66 -12.73 7.36
CA THR A 146 -11.89 -14.18 7.26
C THR A 146 -10.64 -15.01 7.56
N LYS A 147 -9.47 -14.37 7.68
CA LYS A 147 -8.15 -14.99 7.82
C LYS A 147 -7.78 -15.95 6.69
N LYS A 148 -8.39 -15.79 5.51
CA LYS A 148 -8.09 -16.61 4.32
C LYS A 148 -7.01 -15.96 3.47
N THR A 149 -6.12 -16.79 2.95
CA THR A 149 -5.20 -16.39 1.87
C THR A 149 -5.95 -16.51 0.54
N ILE A 150 -6.01 -15.42 -0.22
CA ILE A 150 -6.65 -15.36 -1.54
C ILE A 150 -5.64 -15.75 -2.62
N TYR A 151 -4.40 -15.29 -2.48
CA TYR A 151 -3.29 -15.55 -3.39
C TYR A 151 -1.99 -15.66 -2.62
N GLN A 152 -1.08 -16.52 -3.11
CA GLN A 152 0.26 -16.72 -2.59
C GLN A 152 1.15 -17.04 -3.79
N ALA A 153 2.21 -16.27 -4.01
CA ALA A 153 3.19 -16.58 -5.03
C ALA A 153 3.88 -17.91 -4.71
N GLU A 154 4.15 -18.71 -5.74
CA GLU A 154 4.95 -19.93 -5.58
C GLU A 154 6.35 -19.55 -5.11
N LYS A 155 6.88 -20.28 -4.13
CA LYS A 155 8.28 -20.12 -3.75
C LYS A 155 9.12 -20.74 -4.86
N ASN A 156 9.87 -19.91 -5.58
CA ASN A 156 10.96 -20.42 -6.39
C ASN A 156 12.07 -20.86 -5.43
N ASP A 157 12.07 -22.14 -5.04
CA ASP A 157 13.11 -22.76 -4.19
C ASP A 157 14.45 -22.95 -4.94
N ASN A 158 14.76 -22.07 -5.90
CA ASN A 158 15.98 -22.10 -6.72
C ASN A 158 16.78 -20.79 -6.56
N GLU A 159 17.33 -20.57 -5.37
CA GLU A 159 18.52 -19.72 -5.15
C GLU A 159 19.47 -20.42 -4.17
#